data_AF-A0A699SZX9-F1
#
_entry.id   AF-A0A699SZX9-F1
#
_cell.length_a   1.000
_cell.length_b   1.000
_cell.length_c   1.000
_cell.angle_alpha   90.00
_cell.angle_beta   90.00
_cell.angle_gamma   90.00
#
_symmetry.space_group_name_H-M   'P 1'
#
loop_
_entity.id
_entity.type
_entity.pdbx_description
1 polymer ?
#
loop_
_entity_poly.entity_id
_entity_poly.type
_entity_poly.pdbx_seq_one_letter_code
_entity_poly.pdbx_strand_id
1 'polypeptide(L)'
;KEWPTLVCPSGDGLKFWCHKWEKHGTCAESVFNKSGYFEAALSLKKKANVLHALANAGTADGKFHTMGQIKDAITKAVRYADPFIECNVDSKGNHQIYLISSNAR
;
A
#
# COMPACT_ATOMS: atom_id res chain seq x y z
N LYS A 1 2.56 -9.66 10.45
CA LYS A 1 1.47 -10.10 9.53
C LYS A 1 1.13 -9.03 8.50
N GLU A 2 0.93 -7.78 8.90
CA GLU A 2 0.48 -6.69 8.03
C GLU A 2 1.49 -6.19 6.98
N TRP A 3 2.77 -6.53 7.13
CA TRP A 3 3.85 -6.12 6.22
C TRP A 3 4.78 -7.30 5.88
N PRO A 4 4.31 -8.32 5.15
CA PRO A 4 5.10 -9.50 4.84
C PRO A 4 6.14 -9.23 3.76
N THR A 5 7.15 -10.09 3.67
CA THR A 5 7.99 -10.21 2.47
C THR A 5 7.42 -11.29 1.55
N LEU A 6 7.42 -11.03 0.25
CA LEU A 6 6.99 -11.98 -0.79
C LEU A 6 8.15 -12.42 -1.69
N VAL A 7 9.39 -12.08 -1.33
CA VAL A 7 10.57 -12.51 -2.09
C VAL A 7 10.94 -13.96 -1.78
N CYS A 8 11.63 -14.61 -2.73
CA CYS A 8 12.15 -15.96 -2.56
C CYS A 8 13.60 -15.96 -2.02
N PRO A 9 13.98 -16.95 -1.18
CA PRO A 9 13.09 -17.92 -0.52
C PRO A 9 12.22 -17.23 0.54
N SER A 10 11.13 -17.90 0.95
CA SER A 10 10.28 -17.40 2.02
C SER A 10 11.10 -17.09 3.27
N GLY A 11 10.75 -16.01 3.96
CA GLY A 11 11.44 -15.56 5.15
C GLY A 11 10.51 -14.88 6.15
N ASP A 12 11.03 -14.60 7.34
CA ASP A 12 10.32 -13.97 8.45
C ASP A 12 10.00 -12.47 8.24
N GLY A 13 10.59 -11.85 7.21
CA GLY A 13 10.42 -10.44 6.88
C GLY A 13 11.46 -9.50 7.50
N LEU A 14 12.30 -9.97 8.43
CA LEU A 14 13.25 -9.11 9.15
C LEU A 14 14.23 -8.41 8.20
N LYS A 15 14.81 -9.15 7.23
CA LYS A 15 15.70 -8.56 6.22
C LYS A 15 15.02 -7.43 5.43
N PHE A 16 13.76 -7.63 5.08
CA PHE A 16 12.97 -6.64 4.36
C PHE A 16 12.68 -5.41 5.23
N TRP A 17 12.31 -5.59 6.50
CA TRP A 17 12.06 -4.47 7.42
C TRP A 17 13.34 -3.70 7.76
N CYS A 18 14.47 -4.38 7.99
CA CYS A 18 15.77 -3.73 8.16
C CYS A 18 16.11 -2.86 6.95
N HIS A 19 15.96 -3.39 5.73
CA HIS A 19 16.19 -2.63 4.52
C HIS A 19 15.27 -1.40 4.41
N LYS A 20 13.98 -1.52 4.75
CA LYS A 20 13.04 -0.38 4.74
C LYS A 20 13.39 0.67 5.78
N TRP A 21 13.81 0.27 6.97
CA TRP A 21 14.31 1.20 7.97
C TRP A 21 15.58 1.91 7.49
N GLU A 22 16.62 1.17 7.11
CA GLU A 22 17.92 1.72 6.74
C GLU A 22 17.84 2.65 5.53
N LYS A 23 17.01 2.32 4.53
CA LYS A 23 16.87 3.09 3.30
C LYS A 23 15.89 4.25 3.40
N HIS A 24 14.83 4.13 4.21
CA HIS A 24 13.73 5.12 4.22
C HIS A 24 13.40 5.65 5.62
N GLY A 25 13.42 4.80 6.64
CA GLY A 25 13.11 5.20 8.01
C GLY A 25 14.15 6.16 8.61
N THR A 26 15.43 5.92 8.32
CA THR A 26 16.56 6.77 8.75
C THR A 26 16.43 8.23 8.30
N CYS A 27 15.82 8.47 7.14
CA CYS A 27 15.53 9.83 6.64
C CYS A 27 14.51 10.61 7.49
N ALA A 28 13.79 9.93 8.40
CA ALA A 28 12.79 10.51 9.27
C ALA A 28 13.15 10.40 10.76
N GLU A 29 14.42 10.14 11.09
CA GLU A 29 14.87 9.97 12.49
C GLU A 29 14.64 11.19 13.38
N SER A 30 14.55 12.38 12.80
CA SER A 30 14.18 13.62 13.52
C SER A 30 12.73 13.63 14.00
N VAL A 31 11.87 12.77 13.46
CA VAL A 31 10.43 12.69 13.76
C VAL A 31 10.07 11.37 14.44
N PHE A 32 10.63 10.27 13.95
CA PHE A 32 10.32 8.92 14.42
C PHE A 32 11.57 8.16 14.82
N ASN A 33 11.53 7.54 16.01
CA ASN A 33 12.42 6.41 16.28
C ASN A 33 11.97 5.17 15.47
N LYS A 34 12.77 4.11 15.48
CA LYS A 34 12.48 2.87 14.73
C LYS A 34 11.09 2.30 15.02
N SER A 35 10.67 2.23 16.28
CA SER A 35 9.33 1.74 16.65
C SER A 35 8.24 2.63 16.07
N GLY A 36 8.37 3.95 16.26
CA GLY A 36 7.42 4.95 15.77
C GLY A 36 7.25 4.92 14.26
N TYR A 37 8.32 4.68 13.49
CA TYR A 37 8.23 4.52 12.04
C TYR A 37 7.34 3.34 11.62
N PHE A 38 7.54 2.17 12.24
CA PHE A 38 6.74 0.99 11.93
C PHE A 38 5.31 1.12 12.45
N GLU A 39 5.11 1.70 13.63
CA GLU A 39 3.77 1.99 14.18
C GLU A 39 2.98 2.96 13.28
N ALA A 40 3.64 4.01 12.78
CA ALA A 40 3.03 4.95 11.85
C ALA A 40 2.59 4.26 10.55
N ALA A 41 3.45 3.41 9.97
CA ALA A 41 3.12 2.65 8.77
C ALA A 41 1.90 1.71 8.98
N LEU A 42 1.86 1.00 10.11
CA LEU A 42 0.73 0.12 10.44
C LEU A 42 -0.57 0.91 10.71
N SER A 43 -0.47 2.06 11.37
CA SER A 43 -1.60 2.96 11.62
C SER A 43 -2.18 3.49 10.30
N LEU A 44 -1.31 3.93 9.37
CA LEU A 44 -1.72 4.39 8.04
C LEU A 44 -2.39 3.27 7.24
N LYS A 45 -1.83 2.06 7.22
CA LYS A 45 -2.45 0.90 6.57
C LYS A 45 -3.86 0.64 7.10
N LYS A 46 -4.03 0.64 8.43
CA LYS A 46 -5.33 0.42 9.08
C LYS A 46 -6.34 1.52 8.74
N LYS A 47 -5.90 2.79 8.72
CA LYS A 47 -6.74 3.94 8.38
C LYS A 47 -7.17 3.93 6.91
N ALA A 48 -6.27 3.57 6.00
CA ALA A 48 -6.57 3.56 4.56
C ALA A 48 -7.55 2.44 4.18
N ASN A 49 -7.41 1.26 4.79
CA ASN A 49 -8.27 0.08 4.59
C ASN A 49 -8.76 -0.11 3.14
N VAL A 50 -7.79 -0.13 2.21
CA VAL A 50 -8.06 -0.03 0.78
C VAL A 50 -8.90 -1.19 0.26
N LEU A 51 -8.67 -2.41 0.75
CA LEU A 51 -9.44 -3.58 0.33
C LEU A 51 -10.94 -3.40 0.64
N HIS A 52 -11.28 -2.91 1.84
CA HIS A 52 -12.66 -2.63 2.21
C HIS A 52 -13.26 -1.51 1.36
N ALA A 53 -12.49 -0.48 1.02
CA ALA A 53 -12.92 0.59 0.13
C ALA A 53 -13.30 0.06 -1.27
N LEU A 54 -12.44 -0.77 -1.85
CA LEU A 54 -12.68 -1.40 -3.15
C LEU A 54 -13.87 -2.37 -3.09
N ALA A 55 -13.97 -3.17 -2.02
CA ALA A 55 -15.10 -4.10 -1.83
C ALA A 55 -16.45 -3.37 -1.76
N ASN A 56 -16.54 -2.28 -0.99
CA ASN A 56 -17.77 -1.50 -0.88
C ASN A 56 -18.16 -0.78 -2.18
N ALA A 57 -17.18 -0.48 -3.04
CA ALA A 57 -17.42 0.07 -4.36
C ALA A 57 -17.73 -1.00 -5.42
N GLY A 58 -17.67 -2.29 -5.07
CA GLY A 58 -17.85 -3.40 -6.01
C GLY A 58 -16.68 -3.61 -6.97
N THR A 59 -15.50 -3.07 -6.66
CA THR A 59 -14.30 -3.14 -7.52
C THR A 59 -13.26 -4.17 -7.06
N ALA A 60 -13.54 -4.91 -5.98
CA ALA A 60 -12.73 -6.01 -5.47
C ALA A 60 -13.29 -7.40 -5.85
N ASP A 61 -13.78 -7.55 -7.09
CA ASP A 61 -14.48 -8.76 -7.57
C ASP A 61 -13.65 -9.62 -8.56
N GLY A 62 -12.39 -9.23 -8.79
CA GLY A 62 -11.49 -9.92 -9.73
C GLY A 62 -11.77 -9.61 -11.21
N LYS A 63 -12.65 -8.65 -11.52
CA LYS A 63 -12.91 -8.17 -12.88
C LYS A 63 -12.10 -6.92 -13.19
N PHE A 64 -12.10 -6.54 -14.46
CA PHE A 64 -11.53 -5.28 -14.90
C PHE A 64 -12.44 -4.11 -14.56
N HIS A 65 -11.84 -3.05 -14.02
CA HIS A 65 -12.49 -1.79 -13.71
C HIS A 65 -11.70 -0.65 -14.33
N THR A 66 -12.39 0.45 -14.63
CA THR A 66 -11.71 1.66 -15.12
C THR A 66 -10.84 2.28 -14.02
N MET A 67 -9.77 2.96 -14.42
CA MET A 67 -8.92 3.71 -13.49
C MET A 67 -9.72 4.74 -12.66
N GLY A 68 -10.76 5.35 -13.26
CA GLY A 68 -11.67 6.27 -12.57
C GLY A 68 -12.44 5.60 -11.43
N GLN A 69 -13.05 4.43 -11.68
CA GLN A 69 -13.78 3.68 -10.64
C GLN A 69 -12.87 3.29 -9.47
N ILE A 70 -11.63 2.86 -9.77
CA ILE A 70 -10.65 2.49 -8.75
C ILE A 70 -10.24 3.72 -7.91
N LYS A 71 -9.87 4.82 -8.57
CA LYS A 71 -9.48 6.06 -7.88
C LYS A 71 -10.63 6.61 -7.05
N ASP A 72 -11.84 6.67 -7.58
CA ASP A 72 -13.01 7.18 -6.85
C ASP A 72 -13.33 6.35 -5.61
N ALA A 73 -13.24 5.01 -5.70
CA ALA A 73 -13.44 4.12 -4.56
C ALA A 73 -12.44 4.43 -3.42
N ILE A 74 -11.16 4.58 -3.76
CA ILE A 74 -10.10 4.83 -2.79
C ILE A 74 -10.20 6.25 -2.22
N THR A 75 -10.38 7.28 -3.07
CA THR A 75 -10.50 8.68 -2.64
C THR A 75 -11.66 8.89 -1.67
N LYS A 76 -12.83 8.29 -1.93
CA LYS A 76 -14.00 8.39 -1.05
C LYS A 76 -13.78 7.77 0.34
N ALA A 77 -12.95 6.73 0.42
CA ALA A 77 -12.64 6.05 1.68
C ALA A 77 -11.51 6.73 2.46
N VAL A 78 -10.42 7.10 1.77
CA VAL A 78 -9.24 7.70 2.39
C VAL A 78 -9.50 9.17 2.74
N ARG A 79 -10.27 9.94 1.96
CA ARG A 79 -10.73 11.33 2.21
C ARG A 79 -9.68 12.43 2.45
N TYR A 80 -8.45 12.10 2.87
CA TYR A 80 -7.38 13.05 3.18
C TYR A 80 -6.23 13.05 2.17
N ALA A 81 -6.29 12.22 1.12
CA ALA A 81 -5.24 12.17 0.11
C ALA A 81 -5.74 11.65 -1.24
N ASP A 82 -5.14 12.16 -2.32
CA ASP A 82 -5.39 11.67 -3.68
C ASP A 82 -4.49 10.46 -3.95
N PRO A 83 -5.06 9.31 -4.34
CA PRO A 83 -4.29 8.10 -4.56
C PRO A 83 -3.61 8.10 -5.94
N PHE A 84 -2.33 7.71 -5.94
CA PHE A 84 -1.59 7.30 -7.11
C PHE A 84 -1.69 5.78 -7.24
N ILE A 85 -2.09 5.33 -8.42
CA ILE A 85 -2.25 3.91 -8.74
C ILE A 85 -1.13 3.52 -9.69
N GLU A 86 -0.31 2.56 -9.26
CA GLU A 86 0.71 1.93 -10.08
C GLU A 86 0.18 0.57 -10.54
N CYS A 87 0.27 0.32 -11.84
CA CYS A 87 -0.11 -0.96 -12.44
C CYS A 87 1.14 -1.73 -12.87
N ASN A 88 1.06 -3.06 -12.80
CA ASN A 88 1.99 -3.95 -13.49
C ASN A 88 1.23 -4.81 -14.52
N VAL A 89 1.92 -5.77 -15.13
CA VAL A 89 1.36 -6.68 -16.14
C VAL A 89 1.51 -8.12 -15.64
N ASP A 90 0.44 -8.92 -15.71
CA ASP A 90 0.50 -10.35 -15.37
C ASP A 90 1.15 -11.20 -16.48
N SER A 91 1.31 -12.49 -16.21
CA SER A 91 1.85 -13.45 -17.18
C SER A 91 0.95 -13.66 -18.42
N LYS A 92 -0.29 -13.17 -18.40
CA LYS A 92 -1.25 -13.21 -19.51
C LYS A 92 -1.30 -11.89 -20.29
N GLY A 93 -0.53 -10.88 -19.90
CA GLY A 93 -0.51 -9.56 -20.54
C GLY A 93 -1.58 -8.59 -20.02
N ASN A 94 -2.31 -8.92 -18.96
CA ASN A 94 -3.31 -8.04 -18.39
C ASN A 94 -2.68 -6.98 -17.49
N HIS A 95 -3.14 -5.74 -17.60
CA HIS A 95 -2.81 -4.69 -16.65
C HIS A 95 -3.63 -4.84 -15.36
N GLN A 96 -2.95 -4.76 -14.22
CA GLN A 96 -3.56 -4.94 -12.90
C GLN A 96 -2.95 -4.00 -11.86
N ILE A 97 -3.72 -3.69 -10.82
CA ILE A 97 -3.27 -2.83 -9.72
C ILE A 97 -2.11 -3.55 -9.00
N TYR A 98 -1.00 -2.85 -8.84
CA TYR A 98 0.19 -3.35 -8.17
C TYR A 98 0.46 -2.62 -6.86
N LEU A 99 0.56 -1.29 -6.91
CA LEU A 99 0.80 -0.46 -5.74
C LEU A 99 -0.17 0.72 -5.70
N ILE A 100 -0.48 1.14 -4.48
CA ILE A 100 -1.31 2.31 -4.20
C ILE A 100 -0.52 3.18 -3.23
N SER A 101 -0.26 4.41 -3.62
CA SER A 101 0.42 5.40 -2.79
C SER A 101 -0.41 6.68 -2.75
N SER A 102 -0.06 7.58 -1.84
CA SER A 102 -0.64 8.92 -1.82
C SER A 102 0.40 9.87 -1.26
N ASN A 103 0.34 11.14 -1.68
CA ASN A 103 1.09 12.17 -1.00
C ASN A 103 0.29 12.59 0.23
N ALA A 104 0.96 12.65 1.38
CA ALA A 104 0.41 13.35 2.53
C ALA A 104 0.30 14.84 2.15
N ARG A 105 -0.90 15.41 2.28
CA ARG A 105 -1.08 16.86 2.25
C ARG A 105 -0.63 17.47 3.56
#